data_AF-A0A523E7P5-F1
#
_entry.id   AF-A0A523E7P5-F1
#
_cell.length_a   1.000
_cell.length_b   1.000
_cell.length_c   1.000
_cell.angle_alpha   90.00
_cell.angle_beta   90.00
_cell.angle_gamma   90.00
#
_symmetry.space_group_name_H-M   'P 1'
#
loop_
_entity.id
_entity.type
_entity.pdbx_description
1 polymer ?
#
loop_
_entity_poly.entity_id
_entity_poly.type
_entity_poly.pdbx_seq_one_letter_code
_entity_poly.pdbx_strand_id
1 'polypeptide(L)'
;RILIHDNDGIYGQFGKDRRSHLGYRSHLDYWLKETIGIRGIPITPGCPQETPHIERFNRTLREEALNHFVFFGEAHVHRVVSEYIRFFHGARPHQGLCGIPDPCSDLEFAQHSPSNGSVIRLPVLGGVQGDYRRAA
;
A
#
# COMPACT_ATOMS: atom_id res chain seq x y z
N ARG A 1 9.40 16.21 -10.74
CA ARG A 1 8.91 14.96 -10.12
C ARG A 1 7.69 14.48 -10.90
N ILE A 2 7.53 13.17 -11.08
CA ILE A 2 6.40 12.57 -11.81
C ILE A 2 5.64 11.63 -10.88
N LEU A 3 4.33 11.49 -11.09
CA LEU A 3 3.49 10.49 -10.44
C LEU A 3 2.74 9.73 -11.53
N ILE A 4 2.96 8.42 -11.59
CA ILE A 4 2.15 7.52 -12.40
C ILE A 4 0.90 7.18 -11.58
N HIS A 5 -0.28 7.31 -12.18
CA HIS A 5 -1.55 7.04 -11.49
C HIS A 5 -2.56 6.37 -12.42
N ASP A 6 -3.60 5.81 -11.82
CA ASP A 6 -4.67 5.15 -12.56
C ASP A 6 -5.49 6.13 -13.41
N ASN A 7 -6.02 5.65 -14.53
CA ASN A 7 -6.73 6.42 -15.55
C ASN A 7 -8.23 6.13 -15.61
N ASP A 8 -8.75 5.27 -14.73
CA ASP A 8 -10.14 4.81 -14.76
C ASP A 8 -11.16 5.76 -14.11
N GLY A 9 -10.70 6.82 -13.44
CA GLY A 9 -11.32 8.14 -13.52
C GLY A 9 -12.80 8.27 -13.14
N ILE A 10 -13.32 7.49 -12.19
CA ILE A 10 -14.65 7.77 -11.61
C ILE A 10 -14.61 9.02 -10.69
N TYR A 11 -13.43 9.40 -10.19
CA TYR A 11 -13.24 10.49 -9.22
C TYR A 11 -12.38 11.67 -9.70
N GLY A 12 -12.17 11.86 -11.01
CA GLY A 12 -11.24 12.94 -11.43
C GLY A 12 -11.33 13.47 -12.86
N GLN A 13 -11.92 12.75 -13.81
CA GLN A 13 -12.00 13.25 -15.18
C GLN A 13 -13.03 14.38 -15.27
N PHE A 14 -12.78 15.41 -16.08
CA PHE A 14 -13.73 16.51 -16.35
C PHE A 14 -15.00 16.07 -17.12
N GLY A 15 -15.35 14.78 -17.07
CA GLY A 15 -16.47 14.19 -17.82
C GLY A 15 -16.28 14.25 -19.34
N LYS A 16 -17.38 14.02 -20.08
CA LYS A 16 -17.41 14.10 -21.56
C LYS A 16 -17.17 15.51 -22.10
N ASP A 17 -17.25 16.53 -21.25
CA ASP A 17 -16.96 17.90 -21.62
C ASP A 17 -15.45 18.12 -21.56
N ARG A 18 -14.76 17.69 -22.62
CA ARG A 18 -13.29 17.76 -22.80
C ARG A 18 -12.74 19.19 -22.85
N ARG A 19 -13.49 20.20 -22.40
CA ARG A 19 -12.96 21.54 -22.14
C ARG A 19 -12.50 21.59 -20.70
N SER A 20 -11.35 20.97 -20.44
CA SER A 20 -10.61 21.21 -19.21
C SER A 20 -10.48 22.71 -19.00
N HIS A 21 -10.77 23.21 -17.81
CA HIS A 21 -10.77 24.64 -17.53
C HIS A 21 -9.41 25.33 -17.81
N LEU A 22 -8.32 24.58 -18.00
CA LEU A 22 -6.94 25.07 -18.09
C LEU A 22 -5.97 24.12 -18.86
N GLY A 23 -6.46 23.18 -19.67
CA GLY A 23 -5.62 22.21 -20.42
C GLY A 23 -5.23 20.91 -19.69
N TYR A 24 -5.78 20.68 -18.49
CA TYR A 24 -5.50 19.48 -17.66
C TYR A 24 -6.49 18.34 -17.91
N ARG A 25 -6.06 17.08 -17.86
CA ARG A 25 -6.94 15.93 -18.16
C ARG A 25 -7.93 15.64 -17.02
N SER A 26 -7.54 15.93 -15.78
CA SER A 26 -8.32 15.64 -14.58
C SER A 26 -8.11 16.72 -13.50
N HIS A 27 -9.00 16.75 -12.50
CA HIS A 27 -8.81 17.57 -11.30
C HIS A 27 -7.55 17.16 -10.54
N LEU A 28 -7.22 15.86 -10.55
CA LEU A 28 -5.99 15.34 -9.95
C LEU A 28 -4.75 15.91 -10.65
N ASP A 29 -4.70 15.91 -11.99
CA ASP A 29 -3.58 16.47 -12.74
C ASP A 29 -3.39 17.97 -12.47
N TYR A 30 -4.50 18.71 -12.40
CA TYR A 30 -4.48 20.13 -12.05
C TYR A 30 -3.90 20.33 -10.64
N TRP A 31 -4.40 19.60 -9.64
CA TRP A 31 -3.92 19.72 -8.26
C TRP A 31 -2.45 19.30 -8.11
N LEU A 32 -2.05 18.18 -8.73
CA LEU A 32 -0.66 17.72 -8.73
C LEU A 32 0.26 18.80 -9.31
N LYS A 33 -0.14 19.45 -10.41
CA LYS A 33 0.68 20.44 -11.08
C LYS A 33 0.71 21.77 -10.33
N GLU A 34 -0.44 22.34 -10.01
CA GLU A 34 -0.56 23.71 -9.47
C GLU A 34 -0.29 23.78 -7.97
N THR A 35 -0.65 22.73 -7.21
CA THR A 35 -0.46 22.73 -5.75
C THR A 35 0.83 22.03 -5.34
N ILE A 36 1.13 20.87 -5.94
CA ILE A 36 2.25 20.02 -5.52
C ILE A 36 3.50 20.17 -6.42
N GLY A 37 3.37 20.75 -7.62
CA GLY A 37 4.47 20.86 -8.59
C GLY A 37 4.89 19.53 -9.21
N ILE A 38 4.03 18.51 -9.19
CA ILE A 38 4.25 17.17 -9.75
C ILE A 38 3.49 17.03 -11.06
N ARG A 39 4.10 16.36 -12.04
CA ARG A 39 3.39 15.99 -13.27
C ARG A 39 2.72 14.62 -13.10
N GLY A 40 1.38 14.58 -13.20
CA GLY A 40 0.62 13.35 -13.32
C GLY A 40 0.79 12.69 -14.70
N ILE A 41 0.99 11.38 -14.70
CA ILE A 41 1.03 10.55 -15.90
C ILE A 41 0.02 9.42 -15.70
N PRO A 42 -1.16 9.48 -16.34
CA PRO A 42 -2.12 8.40 -16.27
C PRO A 42 -1.62 7.18 -17.06
N ILE A 43 -1.88 5.99 -16.54
CA ILE A 43 -1.68 4.74 -17.28
C ILE A 43 -2.67 4.57 -18.44
N THR A 44 -2.40 3.66 -19.35
CA THR A 44 -3.35 3.32 -20.41
C THR A 44 -4.63 2.73 -19.80
N PRO A 45 -5.85 3.15 -20.23
CA PRO A 45 -7.09 2.58 -19.71
C PRO A 45 -7.12 1.06 -19.87
N GLY A 46 -7.44 0.33 -18.79
CA GLY A 46 -7.50 -1.13 -18.80
C GLY A 46 -6.14 -1.83 -18.88
N CYS A 47 -5.04 -1.14 -18.56
CA CYS A 47 -3.68 -1.68 -18.60
C CYS A 47 -3.07 -1.82 -17.19
N PRO A 48 -3.54 -2.75 -16.34
CA PRO A 48 -3.02 -2.94 -14.98
C PRO A 48 -1.51 -3.29 -14.94
N GLN A 49 -0.97 -3.80 -16.05
CA GLN A 49 0.44 -4.14 -16.21
C GLN A 49 1.36 -2.91 -16.17
N GLU A 50 0.85 -1.70 -16.35
CA GLU A 50 1.62 -0.45 -16.20
C GLU A 50 1.78 -0.01 -14.73
N THR A 51 1.02 -0.60 -13.78
CA THR A 51 1.20 -0.43 -12.32
C THR A 51 1.33 -1.76 -11.57
N PRO A 52 2.20 -2.68 -12.01
CA PRO A 52 2.19 -4.07 -11.55
C PRO A 52 2.48 -4.21 -10.05
N HIS A 53 3.20 -3.26 -9.46
CA HIS A 53 3.50 -3.22 -8.04
C HIS A 53 2.26 -2.93 -7.18
N ILE A 54 1.46 -1.93 -7.58
CA ILE A 54 0.22 -1.57 -6.86
C ILE A 54 -0.80 -2.68 -7.00
N GLU A 55 -0.93 -3.26 -8.20
CA GLU A 55 -1.81 -4.39 -8.43
C GLU A 55 -1.42 -5.61 -7.60
N ARG A 56 -0.11 -5.92 -7.55
CA ARG A 56 0.40 -6.99 -6.70
C ARG A 56 0.10 -6.73 -5.22
N PHE A 57 0.33 -5.51 -4.74
CA PHE A 57 0.03 -5.12 -3.37
C PHE A 57 -1.46 -5.28 -3.03
N ASN A 58 -2.35 -4.75 -3.87
CA ASN A 58 -3.79 -4.81 -3.67
C ASN A 58 -4.31 -6.25 -3.60
N ARG A 59 -3.79 -7.14 -4.46
CA ARG A 59 -4.08 -8.58 -4.39
C ARG A 59 -3.59 -9.17 -3.07
N THR A 60 -2.35 -8.89 -2.68
CA THR A 60 -1.75 -9.40 -1.45
C THR A 60 -2.49 -8.91 -0.19
N LEU A 61 -2.89 -7.64 -0.11
CA LEU A 61 -3.73 -7.11 0.96
C LEU A 61 -5.08 -7.83 1.04
N ARG A 62 -5.73 -8.12 -0.10
CA ARG A 62 -6.99 -8.87 -0.13
C ARG A 62 -6.81 -10.29 0.38
N GLU A 63 -5.84 -11.00 -0.16
CA GLU A 63 -5.58 -12.41 0.13
C GLU A 63 -5.08 -12.65 1.56
N GLU A 64 -4.23 -11.77 2.10
CA GLU A 64 -3.60 -11.97 3.40
C GLU A 64 -4.36 -11.30 4.56
N ALA A 65 -5.24 -10.32 4.28
CA ALA A 65 -5.99 -9.61 5.31
C ALA A 65 -7.49 -9.58 5.03
N LEU A 66 -7.93 -8.87 3.98
CA LEU A 66 -9.34 -8.46 3.86
C LEU A 66 -10.31 -9.64 3.70
N ASN A 67 -9.90 -10.72 3.02
CA ASN A 67 -10.76 -11.89 2.80
C ASN A 67 -10.99 -12.73 4.07
N HIS A 68 -10.29 -12.44 5.17
CA HIS A 68 -10.41 -13.17 6.43
C HIS A 68 -11.41 -12.56 7.42
N PHE A 69 -11.98 -11.39 7.10
CA PHE A 69 -12.86 -10.66 8.01
C PHE A 69 -14.22 -10.39 7.40
N VAL A 70 -15.26 -10.55 8.21
CA VAL A 70 -16.54 -9.89 7.98
C VAL A 70 -16.47 -8.52 8.65
N PHE A 71 -16.61 -7.45 7.86
CA PHE A 71 -16.50 -6.09 8.37
C PHE A 71 -17.85 -5.57 8.86
N PHE A 72 -17.86 -5.03 10.08
CA PHE A 72 -19.06 -4.46 10.72
C PHE A 72 -19.15 -2.93 10.55
N GLY A 73 -18.15 -2.32 9.92
CA GLY A 73 -18.11 -0.88 9.69
C GLY A 73 -16.72 -0.42 9.25
N GLU A 74 -16.65 0.84 8.83
CA GLU A 74 -15.43 1.46 8.30
C GLU A 74 -14.28 1.46 9.32
N ALA A 75 -14.57 1.73 10.59
CA ALA A 75 -13.57 1.71 11.66
C ALA A 75 -12.88 0.33 11.80
N HIS A 76 -13.61 -0.76 11.55
CA HIS A 76 -13.03 -2.09 11.58
C HIS A 76 -12.10 -2.31 10.38
N VAL A 77 -12.50 -1.87 9.19
CA VAL A 77 -11.67 -1.92 7.98
C VAL A 77 -10.38 -1.13 8.19
N HIS A 78 -10.47 0.11 8.67
CA HIS A 78 -9.29 0.94 8.97
C HIS A 78 -8.36 0.24 9.95
N ARG A 79 -8.88 -0.33 11.05
CA ARG A 79 -8.05 -1.05 12.03
C ARG A 79 -7.29 -2.22 11.39
N VAL A 80 -7.98 -3.04 10.60
CA VAL A 80 -7.38 -4.19 9.90
C VAL A 80 -6.33 -3.72 8.89
N VAL A 81 -6.65 -2.72 8.06
CA VAL A 81 -5.71 -2.21 7.04
C VAL A 81 -4.49 -1.56 7.69
N SER A 82 -4.66 -0.75 8.74
CA SER A 82 -3.54 -0.10 9.44
C SER A 82 -2.65 -1.09 10.19
N GLU A 83 -3.21 -2.14 10.78
CA GLU A 83 -2.43 -3.23 11.39
C GLU A 83 -1.68 -4.03 10.32
N TYR A 84 -2.32 -4.35 9.20
CA TYR A 84 -1.69 -5.04 8.09
C TYR A 84 -0.55 -4.23 7.45
N ILE A 85 -0.72 -2.93 7.22
CA ILE A 85 0.33 -2.09 6.61
C ILE A 85 1.59 -2.05 7.50
N ARG A 86 1.41 -1.96 8.83
CA ARG A 86 2.53 -2.01 9.78
C ARG A 86 3.28 -3.34 9.70
N PHE A 87 2.55 -4.45 9.64
CA PHE A 87 3.14 -5.77 9.43
C PHE A 87 3.81 -5.89 8.06
N PHE A 88 3.14 -5.43 7.00
CA PHE A 88 3.59 -5.53 5.63
C PHE A 88 4.96 -4.87 5.45
N HIS A 89 5.15 -3.64 5.94
CA HIS A 89 6.45 -2.97 5.82
C HIS A 89 7.49 -3.49 6.83
N GLY A 90 7.07 -3.74 8.07
CA GLY A 90 8.03 -3.91 9.17
C GLY A 90 8.39 -5.35 9.55
N ALA A 91 7.63 -6.34 9.10
CA ALA A 91 7.83 -7.74 9.50
C ALA A 91 7.72 -8.72 8.34
N ARG A 92 6.94 -8.41 7.30
CA ARG A 92 6.77 -9.31 6.15
C ARG A 92 8.07 -9.37 5.34
N PRO A 93 8.61 -10.56 5.05
CA PRO A 93 9.79 -10.68 4.20
C PRO A 93 9.50 -10.22 2.76
N HIS A 94 10.29 -9.26 2.26
CA HIS A 94 10.19 -8.78 0.88
C HIS A 94 11.31 -9.36 0.02
N GLN A 95 10.97 -10.16 -0.99
CA GLN A 95 11.97 -10.75 -1.90
C GLN A 95 12.81 -9.69 -2.62
N GLY A 96 12.21 -8.54 -2.96
CA GLY A 96 12.92 -7.41 -3.57
C GLY A 96 13.94 -6.73 -2.65
N LEU A 97 13.89 -7.02 -1.34
CA LEU A 97 14.82 -6.51 -0.32
C LEU A 97 15.64 -7.65 0.30
N CYS A 98 15.91 -8.72 -0.45
CA CYS A 98 16.64 -9.90 0.03
C CYS A 98 16.01 -10.58 1.26
N GLY A 99 14.70 -10.46 1.42
CA GLY A 99 13.97 -11.02 2.57
C GLY A 99 14.09 -10.18 3.85
N ILE A 100 14.70 -8.99 3.77
CA ILE A 100 14.82 -8.05 4.89
C ILE A 100 13.54 -7.21 4.93
N PRO A 101 12.77 -7.23 6.04
CA PRO A 101 11.70 -6.26 6.24
C PRO A 101 12.29 -4.84 6.28
N ASP A 102 11.57 -3.84 5.77
CA ASP A 102 12.07 -2.47 5.86
C ASP A 102 12.29 -2.11 7.34
N PRO A 103 13.42 -1.47 7.71
CA PRO A 103 13.63 -0.98 9.06
C PRO A 103 12.63 0.16 9.30
N CYS A 104 11.41 -0.20 9.66
CA CYS A 104 10.40 0.76 10.06
C CYS A 104 10.85 1.35 11.41
N SER A 105 11.19 2.63 11.42
CA SER A 105 11.63 3.35 12.62
C SER A 105 10.60 3.29 13.76
N ASP A 106 9.32 3.17 13.41
CA ASP A 106 8.21 3.01 14.37
C ASP A 106 8.15 1.60 15.00
N LEU A 107 8.93 0.67 14.46
CA LEU A 107 9.20 -0.65 15.00
C LEU A 107 10.67 -0.67 15.41
N GLU A 108 10.99 -0.06 16.55
CA GLU A 108 12.31 -0.06 17.22
C GLU A 108 12.94 -1.47 17.40
N PHE A 109 12.22 -2.53 17.05
CA PHE A 109 12.52 -3.92 17.30
C PHE A 109 13.12 -4.68 16.10
N ALA A 110 13.12 -4.12 14.88
CA ALA A 110 13.64 -4.81 13.70
C ALA A 110 15.19 -4.84 13.63
N GLN A 111 15.86 -3.94 14.36
CA GLN A 111 17.32 -3.77 14.26
C GLN A 111 18.14 -4.74 15.12
N HIS A 112 17.51 -5.46 16.06
CA HIS A 112 18.24 -6.31 17.01
C HIS A 112 17.53 -7.64 17.27
N SER A 113 17.25 -8.42 16.22
CA SER A 113 16.95 -9.85 16.47
C SER A 113 18.23 -10.53 16.96
N PRO A 114 18.26 -11.08 18.19
CA PRO A 114 19.42 -11.79 18.70
C PRO A 114 19.78 -12.95 17.76
N SER A 115 21.06 -13.16 17.50
CA SER A 115 21.52 -14.28 16.66
C SER A 115 21.20 -15.64 17.29
N ASN A 116 21.17 -15.70 18.62
CA ASN A 116 20.82 -16.86 19.42
C ASN A 116 19.54 -16.57 20.23
N GLY A 117 18.48 -17.31 19.94
CA GLY A 117 17.18 -17.16 20.59
C GLY A 117 16.14 -18.07 19.93
N SER A 118 15.17 -18.57 20.69
CA SER A 118 14.08 -19.36 20.11
C SER A 118 13.20 -18.49 19.21
N VAL A 119 12.67 -19.07 18.14
CA VAL A 119 11.74 -18.35 17.26
C VAL A 119 10.37 -18.32 17.94
N ILE A 120 9.84 -17.12 18.14
CA ILE A 120 8.51 -16.86 18.67
C ILE A 120 7.61 -16.29 17.58
N ARG A 121 6.31 -16.60 17.65
CA ARG A 121 5.28 -16.07 16.75
C ARG A 121 4.41 -15.06 17.49
N LEU A 122 4.42 -13.81 17.03
CA LEU A 122 3.52 -12.75 17.49
C LEU A 122 2.27 -12.75 16.59
N PRO A 123 1.05 -12.75 17.18
CA PRO A 123 -0.17 -12.73 16.40
C PRO A 123 -0.37 -11.36 15.74
N VAL A 124 -0.69 -11.36 14.46
CA VAL A 124 -1.05 -10.18 13.67
C VAL A 124 -2.44 -10.39 13.09
N LEU A 125 -3.28 -9.36 13.09
CA LEU A 125 -4.69 -9.42 12.69
C LEU A 125 -5.44 -10.51 13.47
N GLY A 126 -5.27 -10.52 14.80
CA GLY A 126 -5.89 -11.56 15.66
C GLY A 126 -5.32 -12.97 15.42
N GLY A 127 -4.16 -13.09 14.79
CA GLY A 127 -3.47 -14.35 14.55
C GLY A 127 -3.62 -14.91 13.13
N VAL A 128 -4.38 -14.24 12.25
CA VAL A 128 -4.45 -14.56 10.81
C VAL A 128 -3.07 -14.53 10.19
N GLN A 129 -2.29 -13.49 10.50
CA GLN A 129 -0.89 -13.38 10.13
C GLN A 129 0.00 -13.64 11.36
N GLY A 130 1.24 -14.04 11.10
CA GLY A 130 2.24 -14.29 12.14
C GLY A 130 3.51 -13.52 11.85
N ASP A 131 3.93 -12.71 12.81
CA ASP A 131 5.25 -12.08 12.81
C ASP A 131 6.21 -12.98 13.61
N TYR A 132 7.28 -13.44 12.96
CA TYR A 132 8.22 -14.39 13.53
C TYR A 132 9.52 -13.68 13.89
N ARG A 133 9.88 -13.73 15.18
CA ARG A 133 11.06 -13.05 15.73
C ARG A 133 11.85 -14.00 16.62
N ARG A 134 13.12 -13.69 16.90
CA ARG A 134 13.91 -14.41 17.91
C ARG A 134 13.75 -13.74 19.28
N ALA A 135 13.49 -14.54 20.32
CA ALA A 135 13.48 -14.05 21.71
C ALA A 135 14.88 -13.63 22.15
N ALA A 136 14.96 -12.58 22.98
CA ALA A 136 16.18 -12.08 23.62
C ALA A 136 16.77 -13.06 24.64
#